data_AF-A0AAU4FVU8-F1
#
_entry.id   AF-A0AAU4FVU8-F1
#
_cell.length_a   1.000
_cell.length_b   1.000
_cell.length_c   1.000
_cell.angle_alpha   90.00
_cell.angle_beta   90.00
_cell.angle_gamma   90.00
#
_symmetry.space_group_name_H-M   'P 1'
#
loop_
_entity.id
_entity.type
_entity.pdbx_description
1 polymer ?
#
loop_
_entity_poly.entity_id
_entity_poly.type
_entity_poly.pdbx_seq_one_letter_code
_entity_poly.pdbx_strand_id
1 'polypeptide(L)'
;MNADTPRSPHHRALNHVAALASGDPVDPALRVTLNFHPDRAVRDGRSILDALAQDGVYRSQFVTGTSNGGLTAHPGGDRWRWESRIFGGAYDEAPAHHRPVYGALNYRRRAVGGAHRFGSAHLRLRTEALARATFCYPDSALEPADFGVADALAPLIGLAEADGRDALDDCIEAHLHGPLVLGRDVEAIVLDPCYRDTEVEAAAHRLPFPVEWHPGFRLSVDELRRHPGYRGPEYVALGAGIAGDGVLTPRTVGEAVRTGRYDPQDLKRVWHCVARFGL
;
A
#
# COMPACT_ATOMS: atom_id res chain seq x y z
N MET A 1 30.17 -28.94 -13.18
CA MET A 1 28.72 -29.14 -12.96
C MET A 1 28.41 -28.71 -11.54
N ASN A 2 28.09 -27.43 -11.33
CA ASN A 2 27.67 -26.96 -10.01
C ASN A 2 26.21 -27.38 -9.81
N ALA A 3 25.99 -28.27 -8.86
CA ALA A 3 24.66 -28.68 -8.43
C ALA A 3 23.88 -27.44 -7.97
N ASP A 4 22.74 -27.25 -8.61
CA ASP A 4 21.77 -26.18 -8.44
C ASP A 4 21.34 -26.11 -6.96
N THR A 5 21.90 -25.15 -6.21
CA THR A 5 21.34 -24.82 -4.90
C THR A 5 19.94 -24.28 -5.19
N PRO A 6 18.86 -24.88 -4.65
CA PRO A 6 17.51 -24.47 -5.03
C PRO A 6 17.36 -22.96 -4.80
N ARG A 7 17.21 -22.21 -5.89
CA ARG A 7 17.03 -20.76 -5.84
C ARG A 7 15.87 -20.46 -4.90
N SER A 8 16.06 -19.51 -3.98
CA SER A 8 15.03 -19.09 -3.03
C SER A 8 13.71 -18.77 -3.76
N PRO A 9 12.54 -18.91 -3.11
CA PRO A 9 11.26 -18.56 -3.73
C PRO A 9 11.25 -17.12 -4.24
N HIS A 10 11.96 -16.21 -3.56
CA HIS A 10 12.16 -14.82 -3.98
C HIS A 10 12.85 -14.72 -5.35
N HIS A 11 13.98 -15.42 -5.54
CA HIS A 11 14.69 -15.41 -6.83
C HIS A 11 13.89 -16.09 -7.94
N ARG A 12 13.13 -17.16 -7.63
CA ARG A 12 12.26 -17.80 -8.63
C ARG A 12 11.16 -16.86 -9.10
N ALA A 13 10.47 -16.20 -8.17
CA ALA A 13 9.43 -15.22 -8.48
C ALA A 13 9.96 -14.05 -9.32
N LEU A 14 11.09 -13.46 -8.90
CA LEU A 14 11.70 -12.34 -9.62
C LEU A 14 12.11 -12.75 -11.05
N ASN A 15 12.76 -13.90 -11.21
CA ASN A 15 13.16 -14.40 -12.53
C ASN A 15 11.95 -14.73 -13.43
N HIS A 16 10.88 -15.27 -12.85
CA HIS A 16 9.65 -15.57 -13.58
C HIS A 16 9.05 -14.31 -14.18
N VAL A 17 8.91 -13.24 -13.38
CA VAL A 17 8.36 -11.97 -13.87
C VAL A 17 9.33 -11.26 -14.81
N ALA A 18 10.64 -11.32 -14.56
CA ALA A 18 11.65 -10.76 -15.45
C ALA A 18 11.59 -11.36 -16.86
N ALA A 19 11.20 -12.64 -17.00
CA ALA A 19 11.01 -13.29 -18.30
C ALA A 19 9.77 -12.80 -19.07
N LEU A 20 8.83 -12.14 -18.38
CA LEU A 20 7.62 -11.54 -18.96
C LEU A 20 7.79 -10.03 -19.23
N ALA A 21 8.78 -9.40 -18.59
CA ALA A 21 9.04 -7.97 -18.67
C ALA A 21 9.90 -7.61 -19.89
N SER A 22 9.76 -6.38 -20.37
CA SER A 22 10.57 -5.85 -21.47
C SER A 22 10.72 -4.33 -21.37
N GLY A 23 11.62 -3.77 -22.19
CA GLY A 23 11.90 -2.34 -22.26
C GLY A 23 12.99 -1.88 -21.30
N ASP A 24 13.08 -0.56 -21.15
CA ASP A 24 14.17 0.10 -20.43
C ASP A 24 14.00 0.01 -18.89
N PRO A 25 15.12 0.15 -18.15
CA PRO A 25 15.10 0.19 -16.70
C PRO A 25 14.30 1.38 -16.16
N VAL A 26 13.83 1.23 -14.91
CA VAL A 26 13.18 2.30 -14.15
C VAL A 26 14.17 3.40 -13.79
N ASP A 27 13.69 4.65 -13.71
CA ASP A 27 14.44 5.74 -13.08
C ASP A 27 14.73 5.39 -11.60
N PRO A 28 16.01 5.27 -11.19
CA PRO A 28 16.39 4.89 -9.82
C PRO A 28 16.03 5.96 -8.77
N ALA A 29 15.61 7.17 -9.19
CA ALA A 29 15.06 8.19 -8.31
C ALA A 29 13.60 7.93 -7.92
N LEU A 30 12.89 7.04 -8.61
CA LEU A 30 11.56 6.61 -8.16
C LEU A 30 11.66 5.76 -6.90
N ARG A 31 10.54 5.70 -6.16
CA ARG A 31 10.46 5.00 -4.87
C ARG A 31 9.24 4.12 -4.82
N VAL A 32 9.39 2.95 -4.22
CA VAL A 32 8.24 2.15 -3.80
C VAL A 32 7.77 2.65 -2.45
N THR A 33 6.45 2.79 -2.30
CA THR A 33 5.81 3.22 -1.06
C THR A 33 4.83 2.16 -0.57
N LEU A 34 4.77 1.99 0.75
CA LEU A 34 3.79 1.13 1.42
C LEU A 34 2.78 2.01 2.13
N ASN A 35 1.60 2.19 1.54
CA ASN A 35 0.53 3.01 2.09
C ASN A 35 -0.25 2.23 3.17
N PHE A 36 -0.51 2.88 4.31
CA PHE A 36 -1.28 2.32 5.42
C PHE A 36 -1.95 3.44 6.23
N HIS A 37 -2.84 3.05 7.15
CA HIS A 37 -3.43 3.97 8.12
C HIS A 37 -2.68 3.82 9.45
N PRO A 38 -1.96 4.87 9.91
CA PRO A 38 -1.02 4.75 11.04
C PRO A 38 -1.69 4.69 12.41
N ASP A 39 -2.99 4.97 12.45
CA ASP A 39 -3.86 4.98 13.63
C ASP A 39 -4.68 3.68 13.78
N ARG A 40 -4.35 2.63 13.02
CA ARG A 40 -4.99 1.31 13.12
C ARG A 40 -4.27 0.42 14.12
N ALA A 41 -5.04 -0.48 14.73
CA ALA A 41 -4.51 -1.53 15.58
C ALA A 41 -4.20 -2.80 14.77
N VAL A 42 -3.19 -3.54 15.20
CA VAL A 42 -2.98 -4.93 14.78
C VAL A 42 -3.86 -5.88 15.61
N ARG A 43 -3.90 -7.17 15.25
CA ARG A 43 -4.82 -8.16 15.85
C ARG A 43 -4.67 -8.33 17.36
N ASP A 44 -3.49 -8.12 17.91
CA ASP A 44 -3.23 -8.23 19.35
C ASP A 44 -3.56 -6.94 20.13
N GLY A 45 -4.14 -5.94 19.47
CA GLY A 45 -4.57 -4.68 20.07
C GLY A 45 -3.50 -3.59 20.13
N ARG A 46 -2.23 -3.90 19.83
CA ARG A 46 -1.18 -2.88 19.71
C ARG A 46 -1.47 -1.94 18.54
N SER A 47 -0.99 -0.69 18.61
CA SER A 47 -0.97 0.18 17.44
C SER A 47 -0.06 -0.42 16.36
N ILE A 48 -0.35 -0.17 15.08
CA ILE A 48 0.51 -0.64 13.99
C ILE A 48 1.94 -0.09 14.11
N LEU A 49 2.10 1.15 14.57
CA LEU A 49 3.41 1.76 14.74
C LEU A 49 4.20 1.13 15.89
N ASP A 50 3.54 0.75 16.99
CA ASP A 50 4.18 0.00 18.07
C ASP A 50 4.63 -1.39 17.62
N ALA A 51 3.78 -2.10 16.88
CA ALA A 51 4.13 -3.39 16.32
C ALA A 51 5.35 -3.27 15.38
N LEU A 52 5.37 -2.25 14.51
CA LEU A 52 6.51 -2.00 13.62
C LEU A 52 7.80 -1.66 14.40
N ALA A 53 7.72 -0.80 15.42
CA ALA A 53 8.88 -0.42 16.22
C ALA A 53 9.46 -1.60 17.01
N GLN A 54 8.61 -2.49 17.53
CA GLN A 54 9.03 -3.67 18.29
C GLN A 54 9.55 -4.80 17.39
N ASP A 55 8.85 -5.08 16.29
CA ASP A 55 9.17 -6.24 15.44
C ASP A 55 10.32 -5.95 14.47
N GLY A 56 10.52 -4.68 14.09
CA GLY A 56 11.57 -4.24 13.16
C GLY A 56 11.43 -4.76 11.72
N VAL A 57 10.34 -5.49 11.42
CA VAL A 57 10.08 -6.13 10.12
C VAL A 57 8.63 -5.88 9.72
N TYR A 58 8.43 -5.40 8.49
CA TYR A 58 7.10 -5.28 7.90
C TYR A 58 6.69 -6.61 7.27
N ARG A 59 5.46 -7.05 7.52
CA ARG A 59 4.99 -8.39 7.14
C ARG A 59 3.78 -8.32 6.22
N SER A 60 3.66 -9.30 5.33
CA SER A 60 2.54 -9.42 4.41
C SER A 60 1.26 -9.87 5.12
N GLN A 61 0.15 -9.70 4.42
CA GLN A 61 -1.17 -10.15 4.87
C GLN A 61 -1.22 -11.64 5.22
N PHE A 62 -0.40 -12.49 4.59
CA PHE A 62 -0.31 -13.92 4.93
C PHE A 62 0.17 -14.17 6.37
N VAL A 63 0.89 -13.20 6.95
CA VAL A 63 1.37 -13.30 8.33
C VAL A 63 0.49 -12.50 9.29
N THR A 64 0.09 -11.29 8.91
CA THR A 64 -0.68 -10.40 9.80
C THR A 64 -2.17 -10.71 9.80
N GLY A 65 -2.68 -11.30 8.72
CA GLY A 65 -4.11 -11.42 8.46
C GLY A 65 -4.83 -10.06 8.35
N THR A 66 -4.11 -8.96 8.12
CA THR A 66 -4.67 -7.61 8.00
C THR A 66 -4.42 -7.06 6.60
N SER A 67 -5.35 -6.26 6.08
CA SER A 67 -5.25 -5.64 4.76
C SER A 67 -6.21 -4.46 4.65
N ASN A 68 -5.84 -3.46 3.84
CA ASN A 68 -6.77 -2.43 3.36
C ASN A 68 -7.44 -2.83 2.03
N GLY A 69 -7.05 -3.99 1.46
CA GLY A 69 -7.69 -4.67 0.33
C GLY A 69 -8.60 -5.82 0.77
N GLY A 70 -8.67 -6.88 -0.03
CA GLY A 70 -9.43 -8.10 0.30
C GLY A 70 -8.67 -9.05 1.24
N LEU A 71 -9.39 -9.74 2.13
CA LEU A 71 -8.81 -10.70 3.08
C LEU A 71 -8.69 -12.14 2.53
N THR A 72 -8.07 -12.33 1.37
CA THR A 72 -8.05 -13.61 0.63
C THR A 72 -6.67 -14.31 0.60
N ALA A 73 -5.77 -13.92 1.51
CA ALA A 73 -4.41 -14.45 1.63
C ALA A 73 -4.36 -15.76 2.44
N HIS A 74 -4.95 -16.82 1.90
CA HIS A 74 -4.91 -18.19 2.44
C HIS A 74 -4.91 -19.19 1.27
N PRO A 75 -4.49 -20.46 1.48
CA PRO A 75 -4.54 -21.47 0.42
C PRO A 75 -5.91 -21.51 -0.28
N GLY A 76 -5.89 -21.45 -1.61
CA GLY A 76 -7.10 -21.44 -2.44
C GLY A 76 -7.85 -20.11 -2.54
N GLY A 77 -7.51 -19.08 -1.76
CA GLY A 77 -8.10 -17.74 -1.85
C GLY A 77 -7.54 -16.92 -3.02
N ASP A 78 -8.22 -15.81 -3.37
CA ASP A 78 -7.88 -14.99 -4.55
C ASP A 78 -6.45 -14.45 -4.53
N ARG A 79 -5.96 -13.94 -3.38
CA ARG A 79 -4.56 -13.48 -3.26
C ARG A 79 -3.58 -14.64 -3.45
N TRP A 80 -3.89 -15.83 -2.96
CA TRP A 80 -3.03 -17.00 -3.18
C TRP A 80 -3.01 -17.42 -4.65
N ARG A 81 -4.17 -17.46 -5.31
CA ARG A 81 -4.29 -17.79 -6.75
C ARG A 81 -3.58 -16.76 -7.63
N TRP A 82 -3.73 -15.49 -7.27
CA TRP A 82 -3.02 -14.37 -7.91
C TRP A 82 -1.51 -14.59 -7.84
N GLU A 83 -0.95 -14.76 -6.63
CA GLU A 83 0.49 -14.96 -6.44
C GLU A 83 1.00 -16.23 -7.12
N SER A 84 0.24 -17.34 -7.06
CA SER A 84 0.60 -18.59 -7.75
C SER A 84 0.72 -18.35 -9.27
N ARG A 85 -0.26 -17.65 -9.87
CA ARG A 85 -0.26 -17.32 -11.30
C ARG A 85 0.92 -16.43 -11.69
N ILE A 86 1.11 -15.30 -11.02
CA ILE A 86 2.08 -14.27 -11.47
C ILE A 86 3.53 -14.57 -11.09
N PHE A 87 3.75 -15.50 -10.16
CA PHE A 87 5.10 -15.90 -9.74
C PHE A 87 5.45 -17.32 -10.15
N GLY A 88 4.68 -17.94 -11.05
CA GLY A 88 4.93 -19.30 -11.53
C GLY A 88 4.99 -20.33 -10.40
N GLY A 89 4.08 -20.23 -9.43
CA GLY A 89 3.99 -21.12 -8.27
C GLY A 89 5.14 -21.00 -7.27
N ALA A 90 6.00 -19.97 -7.37
CA ALA A 90 7.20 -19.86 -6.54
C ALA A 90 6.93 -19.90 -5.02
N TYR A 91 5.75 -19.47 -4.58
CA TYR A 91 5.35 -19.38 -3.17
C TYR A 91 4.35 -20.45 -2.72
N ASP A 92 3.92 -21.36 -3.59
CA ASP A 92 2.77 -22.24 -3.30
C ASP A 92 3.02 -23.14 -2.09
N GLU A 93 4.24 -23.64 -1.97
CA GLU A 93 4.73 -24.44 -0.83
C GLU A 93 5.60 -23.62 0.14
N ALA A 94 5.80 -22.32 -0.12
CA ALA A 94 6.67 -21.50 0.72
C ALA A 94 5.94 -21.05 2.01
N PRO A 95 6.67 -20.93 3.14
CA PRO A 95 6.12 -20.36 4.36
C PRO A 95 5.54 -18.95 4.15
N ALA A 96 4.50 -18.60 4.93
CA ALA A 96 3.83 -17.30 4.84
C ALA A 96 4.78 -16.09 4.92
N HIS A 97 5.87 -16.20 5.70
CA HIS A 97 6.85 -15.12 5.87
C HIS A 97 7.81 -14.93 4.67
N HIS A 98 7.79 -15.82 3.67
CA HIS A 98 8.47 -15.64 2.39
C HIS A 98 7.60 -14.91 1.36
N ARG A 99 6.29 -14.82 1.59
CA ARG A 99 5.34 -14.17 0.65
C ARG A 99 5.68 -12.69 0.50
N PRO A 100 5.52 -12.11 -0.70
CA PRO A 100 5.91 -10.73 -0.96
C PRO A 100 5.11 -9.72 -0.13
N VAL A 101 5.74 -8.57 0.14
CA VAL A 101 5.05 -7.40 0.67
C VAL A 101 4.53 -6.55 -0.49
N TYR A 102 3.29 -6.09 -0.38
CA TYR A 102 2.63 -5.28 -1.40
C TYR A 102 2.82 -3.79 -1.14
N GLY A 103 3.13 -3.06 -2.21
CA GLY A 103 3.26 -1.61 -2.24
C GLY A 103 2.88 -1.04 -3.60
N ALA A 104 3.33 0.16 -3.90
CA ALA A 104 3.23 0.72 -5.25
C ALA A 104 4.44 1.57 -5.62
N LEU A 105 4.81 1.55 -6.90
CA LEU A 105 5.79 2.49 -7.43
C LEU A 105 5.16 3.89 -7.47
N ASN A 106 5.79 4.86 -6.80
CA ASN A 106 5.35 6.25 -6.82
C ASN A 106 5.81 6.98 -8.09
N TYR A 107 5.42 6.47 -9.26
CA TYR A 107 5.84 6.99 -10.58
C TYR A 107 5.40 8.44 -10.81
N ARG A 108 4.24 8.83 -10.27
CA ARG A 108 3.73 10.20 -10.29
C ARG A 108 4.33 11.11 -9.21
N ARG A 109 5.26 10.61 -8.39
CA ARG A 109 5.94 11.36 -7.33
C ARG A 109 4.97 12.08 -6.37
N ARG A 110 3.83 11.46 -6.07
CA ARG A 110 2.81 12.02 -5.17
C ARG A 110 3.38 12.11 -3.76
N ALA A 111 3.18 13.25 -3.10
CA ALA A 111 3.62 13.44 -1.71
C ALA A 111 2.94 12.46 -0.73
N VAL A 112 1.80 11.89 -1.11
CA VAL A 112 1.02 10.92 -0.33
C VAL A 112 1.34 9.45 -0.65
N GLY A 113 2.32 9.20 -1.52
CA GLY A 113 2.71 7.87 -1.97
C GLY A 113 1.93 7.35 -3.18
N GLY A 114 2.40 6.21 -3.70
CA GLY A 114 1.93 5.62 -4.95
C GLY A 114 0.53 4.99 -4.87
N ALA A 115 0.04 4.66 -3.67
CA ALA A 115 -1.25 3.97 -3.50
C ALA A 115 -2.05 4.51 -2.31
N HIS A 116 -2.23 5.83 -2.24
CA HIS A 116 -2.98 6.53 -1.18
C HIS A 116 -4.45 6.09 -1.03
N ARG A 117 -5.01 5.36 -1.99
CA ARG A 117 -6.24 4.58 -1.80
C ARG A 117 -6.21 3.70 -0.54
N PHE A 118 -5.05 3.14 -0.20
CA PHE A 118 -4.89 2.18 0.89
C PHE A 118 -4.37 2.78 2.20
N GLY A 119 -4.19 4.10 2.30
CA GLY A 119 -3.70 4.68 3.53
C GLY A 119 -3.36 6.15 3.47
N SER A 120 -3.52 6.81 4.62
CA SER A 120 -3.19 8.22 4.85
C SER A 120 -1.73 8.46 5.21
N ALA A 121 -0.93 7.42 5.40
CA ALA A 121 0.51 7.51 5.60
C ALA A 121 1.20 6.50 4.69
N HIS A 122 2.52 6.65 4.52
CA HIS A 122 3.32 5.63 3.86
C HIS A 122 4.73 5.50 4.41
N LEU A 123 5.26 4.28 4.32
CA LEU A 123 6.70 4.06 4.38
C LEU A 123 7.27 4.30 2.98
N ARG A 124 8.29 5.14 2.89
CA ARG A 124 9.08 5.32 1.65
C ARG A 124 10.29 4.40 1.74
N LEU A 125 10.38 3.45 0.81
CA LEU A 125 11.48 2.47 0.80
C LEU A 125 12.73 3.08 0.17
N ARG A 126 13.92 2.61 0.51
CA ARG A 126 15.16 3.00 -0.16
C ARG A 126 15.19 2.46 -1.60
N THR A 127 16.02 3.06 -2.45
CA THR A 127 16.12 2.69 -3.88
C THR A 127 16.49 1.23 -4.10
N GLU A 128 17.28 0.62 -3.21
CA GLU A 128 17.71 -0.78 -3.28
C GLU A 128 16.52 -1.76 -3.23
N ALA A 129 15.36 -1.32 -2.72
CA ALA A 129 14.14 -2.11 -2.74
C ALA A 129 13.65 -2.40 -4.17
N LEU A 130 13.96 -1.54 -5.15
CA LEU A 130 13.59 -1.73 -6.56
C LEU A 130 14.20 -3.03 -7.13
N ALA A 131 15.45 -3.32 -6.79
CA ALA A 131 16.20 -4.47 -7.32
C ALA A 131 15.58 -5.84 -6.96
N ARG A 132 14.66 -5.87 -5.98
CA ARG A 132 13.95 -7.07 -5.55
C ARG A 132 12.43 -6.93 -5.64
N ALA A 133 11.96 -5.95 -6.40
CA ALA A 133 10.55 -5.72 -6.65
C ALA A 133 10.16 -6.22 -8.05
N THR A 134 8.96 -6.79 -8.14
CA THR A 134 8.25 -6.93 -9.41
C THR A 134 7.03 -6.02 -9.41
N PHE A 135 6.52 -5.74 -10.59
CA PHE A 135 5.45 -4.76 -10.80
C PHE A 135 4.38 -5.29 -11.73
N CYS A 136 3.16 -4.79 -11.57
CA CYS A 136 2.09 -4.96 -12.56
C CYS A 136 1.24 -3.69 -12.66
N TYR A 137 0.56 -3.53 -13.80
CA TYR A 137 -0.42 -2.49 -14.01
C TYR A 137 -1.54 -3.01 -14.91
N PRO A 138 -2.83 -2.75 -14.61
CA PRO A 138 -3.35 -2.15 -13.37
C PRO A 138 -3.11 -3.03 -12.11
N ASP A 139 -3.72 -2.71 -10.97
CA ASP A 139 -3.53 -3.48 -9.73
C ASP A 139 -4.12 -4.90 -9.78
N SER A 140 -3.77 -5.73 -8.80
CA SER A 140 -4.16 -7.14 -8.74
C SER A 140 -5.67 -7.41 -8.76
N ALA A 141 -6.53 -6.45 -8.41
CA ALA A 141 -7.98 -6.63 -8.45
C ALA A 141 -8.54 -6.68 -9.87
N LEU A 142 -7.75 -6.26 -10.86
CA LEU A 142 -8.15 -6.17 -12.27
C LEU A 142 -7.48 -7.22 -13.15
N GLU A 143 -6.81 -8.21 -12.54
CA GLU A 143 -6.15 -9.32 -13.21
C GLU A 143 -5.23 -8.87 -14.38
N PRO A 144 -4.24 -8.00 -14.13
CA PRO A 144 -3.41 -7.41 -15.17
C PRO A 144 -2.55 -8.48 -15.87
N ALA A 145 -2.19 -8.19 -17.12
CA ALA A 145 -1.31 -9.01 -17.95
C ALA A 145 0.06 -8.37 -18.18
N ASP A 146 0.21 -7.08 -17.86
CA ASP A 146 1.45 -6.34 -18.04
C ASP A 146 2.27 -6.35 -16.76
N PHE A 147 3.54 -6.73 -16.88
CA PHE A 147 4.46 -6.90 -15.76
C PHE A 147 5.79 -6.22 -16.00
N GLY A 148 6.48 -5.90 -14.90
CA GLY A 148 7.80 -5.29 -14.96
C GLY A 148 8.70 -5.69 -13.80
N VAL A 149 9.99 -5.43 -13.99
CA VAL A 149 11.05 -5.50 -12.96
C VAL A 149 11.91 -4.25 -13.08
N ALA A 150 12.77 -3.94 -12.10
CA ALA A 150 13.56 -2.71 -12.13
C ALA A 150 14.34 -2.50 -13.44
N ASP A 151 14.88 -3.56 -14.04
CA ASP A 151 15.67 -3.47 -15.28
C ASP A 151 14.81 -3.39 -16.57
N ALA A 152 13.50 -3.57 -16.46
CA ALA A 152 12.54 -3.60 -17.56
C ALA A 152 11.15 -3.15 -17.07
N LEU A 153 10.96 -1.82 -16.90
CA LEU A 153 9.74 -1.25 -16.32
C LEU A 153 9.16 -0.08 -17.12
N ALA A 154 9.94 0.57 -17.97
CA ALA A 154 9.52 1.78 -18.67
C ALA A 154 8.19 1.63 -19.45
N PRO A 155 7.91 0.51 -20.15
CA PRO A 155 6.63 0.32 -20.83
C PRO A 155 5.43 0.30 -19.88
N LEU A 156 5.59 -0.30 -18.69
CA LEU A 156 4.53 -0.37 -17.68
C LEU A 156 4.18 1.02 -17.13
N ILE A 157 5.19 1.89 -16.97
CA ILE A 157 4.98 3.30 -16.61
C ILE A 157 4.23 4.03 -17.72
N GLY A 158 4.64 3.84 -18.98
CA GLY A 158 3.97 4.45 -20.13
C GLY A 158 2.49 4.05 -20.22
N LEU A 159 2.16 2.78 -19.96
CA LEU A 159 0.78 2.31 -19.87
C LEU A 159 0.00 3.04 -18.77
N ALA A 160 0.57 3.13 -17.57
CA ALA A 160 -0.06 3.79 -16.43
C ALA A 160 -0.19 5.31 -16.57
N GLU A 161 0.67 5.95 -17.38
CA GLU A 161 0.58 7.39 -17.69
C GLU A 161 -0.48 7.69 -18.75
N ALA A 162 -0.63 6.79 -19.73
CA ALA A 162 -1.61 6.92 -20.81
C ALA A 162 -3.05 6.54 -20.38
N ASP A 163 -3.20 5.76 -19.31
CA ASP A 163 -4.50 5.35 -18.80
C ASP A 163 -5.25 6.51 -18.11
N GLY A 164 -6.55 6.62 -18.39
CA GLY A 164 -7.45 7.63 -17.85
C GLY A 164 -8.19 7.20 -16.58
N ARG A 165 -7.68 6.19 -15.85
CA ARG A 165 -8.27 5.70 -14.59
C ARG A 165 -8.36 6.80 -13.53
N ASP A 166 -9.27 6.58 -12.58
CA ASP A 166 -9.36 7.41 -11.40
C ASP A 166 -8.02 7.45 -10.65
N ALA A 167 -7.69 8.59 -10.04
CA ALA A 167 -6.42 8.80 -9.35
C ALA A 167 -6.19 7.85 -8.15
N LEU A 168 -7.24 7.18 -7.65
CA LEU A 168 -7.09 6.14 -6.64
C LEU A 168 -6.83 4.75 -7.21
N ASP A 169 -7.02 4.56 -8.52
CA ASP A 169 -6.98 3.26 -9.21
C ASP A 169 -5.86 3.19 -10.28
N ASP A 170 -4.96 4.18 -10.31
CA ASP A 170 -3.84 4.27 -11.26
C ASP A 170 -2.49 3.82 -10.69
N CYS A 171 -2.48 3.06 -9.59
CA CYS A 171 -1.23 2.61 -9.00
C CYS A 171 -0.56 1.48 -9.79
N ILE A 172 0.75 1.61 -10.03
CA ILE A 172 1.59 0.47 -10.44
C ILE A 172 1.88 -0.33 -9.17
N GLU A 173 1.22 -1.48 -9.03
CA GLU A 173 1.35 -2.35 -7.86
C GLU A 173 2.76 -2.96 -7.84
N ALA A 174 3.38 -2.95 -6.66
CA ALA A 174 4.73 -3.47 -6.44
C ALA A 174 4.70 -4.65 -5.47
N HIS A 175 5.50 -5.67 -5.76
CA HIS A 175 5.65 -6.88 -4.96
C HIS A 175 7.11 -7.00 -4.51
N LEU A 176 7.36 -6.79 -3.23
CA LEU A 176 8.70 -6.82 -2.65
C LEU A 176 9.05 -8.25 -2.23
N HIS A 177 10.06 -8.83 -2.85
CA HIS A 177 10.51 -10.18 -2.56
C HIS A 177 11.56 -10.20 -1.45
N GLY A 178 11.36 -11.10 -0.48
CA GLY A 178 12.21 -11.24 0.70
C GLY A 178 11.88 -10.30 1.86
N PRO A 179 12.54 -10.49 3.02
CA PRO A 179 12.20 -9.76 4.24
C PRO A 179 12.30 -8.24 4.07
N LEU A 180 11.35 -7.51 4.63
CA LEU A 180 11.37 -6.05 4.68
C LEU A 180 11.75 -5.58 6.09
N VAL A 181 13.05 -5.35 6.30
CA VAL A 181 13.64 -4.94 7.57
C VAL A 181 13.66 -3.42 7.63
N LEU A 182 12.96 -2.86 8.62
CA LEU A 182 12.66 -1.43 8.70
C LEU A 182 13.91 -0.55 8.69
N GLY A 183 14.88 -0.81 9.58
CA GLY A 183 16.11 -0.01 9.66
C GLY A 183 17.02 -0.13 8.43
N ARG A 184 16.88 -1.19 7.63
CA ARG A 184 17.66 -1.39 6.40
C ARG A 184 16.96 -0.78 5.20
N ASP A 185 15.66 -1.02 5.06
CA ASP A 185 14.95 -0.87 3.79
C ASP A 185 14.11 0.41 3.71
N VAL A 186 13.87 1.12 4.81
CA VAL A 186 13.03 2.32 4.84
C VAL A 186 13.89 3.57 4.98
N GLU A 187 13.59 4.59 4.16
CA GLU A 187 14.23 5.90 4.23
C GLU A 187 13.47 6.88 5.13
N ALA A 188 12.13 6.84 5.14
CA ALA A 188 11.30 7.68 6.00
C ALA A 188 9.89 7.09 6.17
N ILE A 189 9.22 7.47 7.25
CA ILE A 189 7.75 7.41 7.35
C ILE A 189 7.19 8.80 7.06
N VAL A 190 6.20 8.87 6.18
CA VAL A 190 5.53 10.13 5.83
C VAL A 190 4.10 10.08 6.37
N LEU A 191 3.75 11.05 7.21
CA LEU A 191 2.47 11.14 7.90
C LEU A 191 1.61 12.31 7.41
N ASP A 192 0.31 12.19 7.64
CA ASP A 192 -0.63 13.30 7.49
C ASP A 192 -0.50 14.29 8.67
N PRO A 193 -0.48 15.62 8.45
CA PRO A 193 -0.41 16.63 9.52
C PRO A 193 -1.50 16.53 10.58
N CYS A 194 -2.63 15.90 10.29
CA CYS A 194 -3.65 15.54 11.28
C CYS A 194 -3.14 14.50 12.30
N TYR A 195 -1.89 14.08 12.31
CA TYR A 195 -1.31 13.25 13.37
C TYR A 195 -0.29 14.00 14.24
N ARG A 196 -0.06 15.30 13.97
CA ARG A 196 0.77 16.15 14.85
C ARG A 196 0.19 16.23 16.27
N ASP A 197 1.09 16.22 17.24
CA ASP A 197 0.84 16.27 18.68
C ASP A 197 -0.06 15.12 19.16
N THR A 198 0.10 13.92 18.59
CA THR A 198 -0.66 12.73 18.97
C THR A 198 0.21 11.54 19.34
N GLU A 199 -0.43 10.51 19.90
CA GLU A 199 0.17 9.19 20.11
C GLU A 199 0.73 8.56 18.83
N VAL A 200 0.15 8.88 17.65
CA VAL A 200 0.64 8.40 16.35
C VAL A 200 2.00 9.01 16.02
N GLU A 201 2.18 10.32 16.20
CA GLU A 201 3.48 10.97 16.02
C GLU A 201 4.50 10.46 17.04
N ALA A 202 4.10 10.37 18.32
CA ALA A 202 4.95 9.83 19.37
C ALA A 202 5.41 8.38 19.07
N ALA A 203 4.54 7.56 18.48
CA ALA A 203 4.86 6.20 18.05
C ALA A 203 5.77 6.18 16.82
N ALA A 204 5.53 7.04 15.85
CA ALA A 204 6.38 7.15 14.66
C ALA A 204 7.82 7.54 15.02
N HIS A 205 8.02 8.40 16.02
CA HIS A 205 9.35 8.78 16.50
C HIS A 205 10.14 7.64 17.18
N ARG A 206 9.51 6.51 17.50
CA ARG A 206 10.22 5.31 17.99
C ARG A 206 10.81 4.46 16.87
N LEU A 207 10.47 4.75 15.61
CA LEU A 207 10.99 4.03 14.44
C LEU A 207 12.43 4.49 14.10
N PRO A 208 13.25 3.63 13.47
CA PRO A 208 14.67 3.90 13.24
C PRO A 208 14.95 4.84 12.06
N PHE A 209 13.96 5.62 11.60
CA PHE A 209 14.07 6.51 10.44
C PHE A 209 13.24 7.78 10.65
N PRO A 210 13.54 8.87 9.90
CA PRO A 210 12.87 10.14 10.05
C PRO A 210 11.35 10.08 9.84
N VAL A 211 10.65 10.96 10.57
CA VAL A 211 9.25 11.30 10.36
C VAL A 211 9.17 12.53 9.45
N GLU A 212 8.49 12.39 8.33
CA GLU A 212 8.19 13.46 7.38
C GLU A 212 6.69 13.67 7.28
N TRP A 213 6.28 14.77 6.63
CA TRP A 213 4.88 15.16 6.53
C TRP A 213 4.53 15.51 5.09
N HIS A 214 3.41 14.99 4.60
CA HIS A 214 2.85 15.40 3.32
C HIS A 214 1.85 16.57 3.51
N PRO A 215 1.32 17.19 2.43
CA PRO A 215 0.47 18.39 2.54
C PRO A 215 -0.80 18.22 3.41
N GLY A 216 -1.38 17.02 3.40
CA GLY A 216 -2.46 16.63 4.31
C GLY A 216 -3.81 16.51 3.62
N PHE A 217 -4.58 15.50 4.00
CA PHE A 217 -5.92 15.25 3.49
C PHE A 217 -6.95 16.04 4.30
N ARG A 218 -7.68 16.93 3.63
CA ARG A 218 -8.77 17.72 4.23
C ARG A 218 -9.92 17.84 3.23
N LEU A 219 -11.02 17.17 3.51
CA LEU A 219 -12.22 17.23 2.67
C LEU A 219 -13.36 17.90 3.44
N SER A 220 -13.81 19.08 3.00
CA SER A 220 -15.00 19.70 3.59
C SER A 220 -16.26 18.90 3.25
N VAL A 221 -17.25 18.92 4.14
CA VAL A 221 -18.55 18.28 3.90
C VAL A 221 -19.25 18.88 2.68
N ASP A 222 -19.08 20.18 2.44
CA ASP A 222 -19.65 20.84 1.27
C ASP A 222 -19.02 20.33 -0.04
N GLU A 223 -17.71 20.10 -0.06
CA GLU A 223 -17.05 19.48 -1.20
C GLU A 223 -17.46 18.01 -1.35
N LEU A 224 -17.53 17.25 -0.26
CA LEU A 224 -18.02 15.87 -0.29
C LEU A 224 -19.42 15.76 -0.91
N ARG A 225 -20.33 16.69 -0.56
CA ARG A 225 -21.71 16.74 -1.10
C ARG A 225 -21.78 17.04 -2.60
N ARG A 226 -20.72 17.60 -3.20
CA ARG A 226 -20.64 17.82 -4.66
C ARG A 226 -20.37 16.53 -5.44
N HIS A 227 -19.95 15.45 -4.77
CA HIS A 227 -19.56 14.19 -5.41
C HIS A 227 -20.42 12.98 -4.99
N PRO A 228 -21.77 13.05 -5.06
CA PRO A 228 -22.63 11.95 -4.59
C PRO A 228 -22.47 10.66 -5.40
N GLY A 229 -22.01 10.74 -6.65
CA GLY A 229 -21.84 9.59 -7.53
C GLY A 229 -20.52 8.84 -7.41
N TYR A 230 -19.52 9.34 -6.66
CA TYR A 230 -18.18 8.73 -6.68
C TYR A 230 -18.14 7.37 -5.96
N ARG A 231 -18.64 7.31 -4.73
CA ARG A 231 -18.83 6.05 -4.00
C ARG A 231 -20.29 5.74 -3.70
N GLY A 232 -21.15 6.75 -3.66
CA GLY A 232 -22.57 6.62 -3.33
C GLY A 232 -23.02 7.69 -2.32
N PRO A 233 -24.28 8.15 -2.41
CA PRO A 233 -24.83 9.17 -1.51
C PRO A 233 -24.86 8.74 -0.04
N GLU A 234 -24.92 7.44 0.24
CA GLU A 234 -24.83 6.87 1.59
C GLU A 234 -23.48 7.16 2.26
N TYR A 235 -22.38 7.15 1.50
CA TYR A 235 -21.05 7.47 2.05
C TYR A 235 -20.84 8.98 2.16
N VAL A 236 -21.53 9.79 1.35
CA VAL A 236 -21.61 11.24 1.57
C VAL A 236 -22.33 11.53 2.88
N ALA A 237 -23.46 10.89 3.14
CA ALA A 237 -24.21 11.05 4.38
C ALA A 237 -23.41 10.57 5.60
N LEU A 238 -22.77 9.41 5.50
CA LEU A 238 -21.89 8.89 6.56
C LEU A 238 -20.70 9.83 6.83
N GLY A 239 -20.01 10.26 5.76
CA GLY A 239 -18.91 11.21 5.88
C GLY A 239 -19.34 12.52 6.53
N ALA A 240 -20.49 13.07 6.14
CA ALA A 240 -21.05 14.26 6.79
C ALA A 240 -21.39 14.03 8.27
N GLY A 241 -21.87 12.83 8.63
CA GLY A 241 -22.24 12.47 10.00
C GLY A 241 -21.05 12.29 10.95
N ILE A 242 -19.87 11.91 10.44
CA ILE A 242 -18.65 11.76 11.25
C ILE A 242 -17.76 13.02 11.23
N ALA A 243 -17.99 13.94 10.30
CA ALA A 243 -17.24 15.18 10.19
C ALA A 243 -17.66 16.18 11.30
N GLY A 244 -17.04 16.07 12.49
CA GLY A 244 -17.36 16.91 13.65
C GLY A 244 -17.45 18.40 13.32
N ASP A 245 -16.34 19.00 12.88
CA ASP A 245 -16.26 20.43 12.51
C ASP A 245 -16.56 20.68 11.01
N GLY A 246 -17.29 19.78 10.35
CA GLY A 246 -17.60 19.89 8.91
C GLY A 246 -16.42 19.63 7.98
N VAL A 247 -15.29 19.11 8.49
CA VAL A 247 -14.14 18.68 7.71
C VAL A 247 -13.77 17.25 8.06
N LEU A 248 -13.57 16.42 7.04
CA LEU A 248 -13.02 15.09 7.15
C LEU A 248 -11.49 15.14 7.02
N THR A 249 -10.83 14.48 7.97
CA THR A 249 -9.39 14.18 7.95
C THR A 249 -9.19 12.67 8.14
N PRO A 250 -7.99 12.14 7.89
CA PRO A 250 -7.69 10.75 8.20
C PRO A 250 -7.96 10.40 9.67
N ARG A 251 -7.62 11.30 10.61
CA ARG A 251 -7.90 11.15 12.04
C ARG A 251 -9.40 10.98 12.31
N THR A 252 -10.25 11.81 11.70
CA THR A 252 -11.72 11.73 11.84
C THR A 252 -12.26 10.37 11.37
N VAL A 253 -11.79 9.88 10.21
CA VAL A 253 -12.18 8.57 9.71
C VAL A 253 -11.69 7.46 10.65
N GLY A 254 -10.46 7.58 11.16
CA GLY A 254 -9.91 6.59 12.10
C GLY A 254 -10.55 6.57 13.47
N GLU A 255 -10.97 7.73 13.99
CA GLU A 255 -11.82 7.82 15.18
C GLU A 255 -13.13 7.06 14.99
N ALA A 256 -13.81 7.24 13.85
CA ALA A 256 -15.01 6.49 13.52
C ALA A 256 -14.75 4.98 13.49
N VAL A 257 -13.63 4.54 12.88
CA VAL A 257 -13.21 3.12 12.87
C VAL A 257 -13.05 2.59 14.30
N ARG A 258 -12.35 3.33 15.16
CA ARG A 258 -12.09 2.92 16.56
C ARG A 258 -13.35 2.76 17.41
N THR A 259 -14.44 3.45 17.06
CA THR A 259 -15.70 3.29 17.80
C THR A 259 -16.35 1.91 17.61
N GLY A 260 -16.02 1.18 16.54
CA GLY A 260 -16.65 -0.10 16.20
C GLY A 260 -18.14 -0.01 15.85
N ARG A 261 -18.70 1.19 15.72
CA ARG A 261 -20.14 1.42 15.46
C ARG A 261 -20.54 1.32 13.98
N TYR A 262 -19.57 1.30 13.07
CA TYR A 262 -19.78 1.37 11.63
C TYR A 262 -19.13 0.17 10.95
N ASP A 263 -19.68 -0.23 9.80
CA ASP A 263 -19.01 -1.22 8.95
C ASP A 263 -17.66 -0.64 8.46
N PRO A 264 -16.53 -1.36 8.68
CA PRO A 264 -15.23 -0.94 8.17
C PRO A 264 -15.19 -0.71 6.64
N GLN A 265 -16.00 -1.43 5.86
CA GLN A 265 -16.09 -1.22 4.42
C GLN A 265 -16.75 0.12 4.08
N ASP A 266 -17.75 0.56 4.84
CA ASP A 266 -18.38 1.86 4.63
C ASP A 266 -17.40 3.00 4.94
N LEU A 267 -16.66 2.89 6.04
CA LEU A 267 -15.62 3.86 6.39
C LEU A 267 -14.46 3.86 5.38
N LYS A 268 -14.15 2.72 4.76
CA LYS A 268 -13.21 2.66 3.64
C LYS A 268 -13.73 3.42 2.41
N ARG A 269 -15.03 3.38 2.12
CA ARG A 269 -15.62 4.19 1.03
C ARG A 269 -15.59 5.68 1.35
N VAL A 270 -15.82 6.07 2.61
CA VAL A 270 -15.62 7.45 3.06
C VAL A 270 -14.15 7.87 2.89
N TRP A 271 -13.20 7.00 3.28
CA TRP A 271 -11.78 7.24 3.06
C TRP A 271 -11.46 7.48 1.57
N HIS A 272 -12.03 6.70 0.65
CA HIS A 272 -11.80 6.94 -0.77
C HIS A 272 -12.25 8.35 -1.21
N CYS A 273 -13.36 8.87 -0.68
CA CYS A 273 -13.77 10.25 -0.98
C CYS A 273 -12.73 11.26 -0.44
N VAL A 274 -12.27 11.07 0.80
CA VAL A 274 -11.23 11.92 1.42
C VAL A 274 -9.93 11.87 0.63
N ALA A 275 -9.48 10.68 0.26
CA ALA A 275 -8.24 10.47 -0.50
C ALA A 275 -8.30 11.08 -1.90
N ARG A 276 -9.48 11.07 -2.53
CA ARG A 276 -9.67 11.54 -3.91
C ARG A 276 -9.87 13.05 -4.04
N PHE A 277 -10.54 13.67 -3.07
CA PHE A 277 -11.00 15.07 -3.14
C PHE A 277 -10.46 15.95 -2.01
N GLY A 278 -9.64 15.40 -1.10
CA GLY A 278 -9.09 16.12 0.04
C GLY A 278 -7.64 16.57 -0.12
N LEU A 279 -7.05 16.45 -1.31
CA LEU A 279 -5.68 16.91 -1.63
C LEU A 279 -5.68 18.17 -2.49
#